data_AF-A0A3D3MGI6-F1
#
_entry.id   AF-A0A3D3MGI6-F1
#
_cell.length_a   1.000
_cell.length_b   1.000
_cell.length_c   1.000
_cell.angle_alpha   90.00
_cell.angle_beta   90.00
_cell.angle_gamma   90.00
#
_symmetry.space_group_name_H-M   'P 1'
#
loop_
_entity.id
_entity.type
_entity.pdbx_description
1 polymer ?
#
loop_
_entity_poly.entity_id
_entity_poly.type
_entity_poly.pdbx_seq_one_letter_code
_entity_poly.pdbx_strand_id
1 'polypeptide(L)'
;MNLNMKKKLILGLLALCMIFLVSCEKKYQSPGTYENDLFADERQEGKAYIMNRDECFDGSEMVLASSGVKLADSSKGRGKSFFLYKVSSGKVLKTVRDSAVEMPMMFLSPYKLKIKNSDSMYVYLKKLEGYRFITKERNLKYQWLKAAPVYSVKADK
;
A
#
# COMPACT_ATOMS: atom_id res chain seq x y z
N MET A 1 55.05 -57.33 28.97
CA MET A 1 54.07 -56.75 28.02
C MET A 1 54.84 -56.09 26.86
N ASN A 2 54.72 -56.62 25.65
CA ASN A 2 55.58 -56.31 24.49
C ASN A 2 55.55 -54.83 24.06
N LEU A 3 56.72 -54.23 23.80
CA LEU A 3 56.87 -52.82 23.36
C LEU A 3 56.02 -52.49 22.12
N ASN A 4 55.80 -53.45 21.24
CA ASN A 4 54.96 -53.28 20.03
C ASN A 4 53.46 -53.09 20.34
N MET A 5 52.96 -53.65 21.45
CA MET A 5 51.57 -53.46 21.89
C MET A 5 51.34 -52.06 22.44
N LYS A 6 52.32 -51.51 23.18
CA LYS A 6 52.25 -50.15 23.72
C LYS A 6 52.25 -49.08 22.62
N LYS A 7 53.06 -49.25 21.55
CA LYS A 7 53.08 -48.33 20.40
C LYS A 7 51.76 -48.31 19.63
N LYS A 8 51.13 -49.47 19.40
CA LYS A 8 49.80 -49.56 18.76
C LYS A 8 48.71 -48.91 19.61
N LEU A 9 48.79 -49.05 20.93
CA LEU A 9 47.83 -48.46 21.87
C LEU A 9 47.97 -46.92 21.93
N ILE A 10 49.20 -46.42 21.92
CA ILE A 10 49.49 -44.97 21.87
C ILE A 10 49.05 -44.36 20.54
N LEU A 11 49.28 -45.04 19.41
CA LEU A 11 48.85 -44.56 18.10
C LEU A 11 47.31 -44.50 17.98
N GLY A 12 46.62 -45.51 18.52
CA GLY A 12 45.16 -45.54 18.58
C GLY A 12 44.58 -44.45 19.48
N LEU A 13 45.22 -44.17 20.62
CA LEU A 13 44.81 -43.11 21.53
C LEU A 13 44.98 -41.71 20.89
N LEU A 14 46.07 -41.49 20.16
CA LEU A 14 46.33 -40.23 19.46
C LEU A 14 45.28 -39.99 18.35
N ALA A 15 44.93 -41.04 17.60
CA ALA A 15 43.88 -40.96 16.57
C ALA A 15 42.50 -40.67 17.17
N LEU A 16 42.18 -41.26 18.32
CA LEU A 16 40.93 -41.01 19.04
C LEU A 16 40.85 -39.56 19.55
N CYS A 17 41.94 -39.00 20.09
CA CYS A 17 42.00 -37.61 20.53
C CYS A 17 41.80 -36.61 19.39
N MET A 18 42.31 -36.89 18.19
CA MET A 18 42.13 -36.02 17.02
C MET A 18 40.67 -35.97 16.55
N ILE A 19 39.89 -37.04 16.73
CA ILE A 19 38.46 -37.07 16.36
C ILE A 19 37.62 -36.22 17.33
N PHE A 20 37.98 -36.17 18.62
CA PHE A 20 37.28 -35.33 19.60
C PHE A 20 37.51 -33.83 19.39
N LEU A 21 38.66 -33.42 18.82
CA LEU A 21 38.97 -32.01 18.56
C LEU A 21 38.18 -31.42 17.37
N VAL A 22 37.72 -32.24 16.43
CA VAL A 22 36.93 -31.78 15.26
C VAL A 22 35.42 -31.73 15.56
N SER A 23 34.95 -32.35 16.65
CA SER A 23 33.51 -32.45 16.95
C SER A 23 32.90 -31.22 17.64
N CYS A 24 33.68 -30.15 17.86
CA CYS A 24 33.20 -28.91 18.47
C CYS A 24 32.84 -27.85 17.41
N GLU A 25 32.06 -28.23 16.40
CA GLU A 25 31.41 -27.25 15.52
C GLU A 25 30.21 -26.66 16.27
N LYS A 26 30.44 -25.58 17.01
CA LYS A 26 29.33 -24.74 17.49
C LYS A 26 28.66 -24.11 16.26
N LYS A 27 27.53 -24.67 15.84
CA LYS A 27 26.67 -24.01 14.86
C LYS A 27 26.32 -22.63 15.39
N TYR A 28 26.70 -21.58 14.66
CA TYR A 28 26.32 -20.21 14.99
C TYR A 28 24.80 -20.10 14.89
N GLN A 29 24.12 -20.17 16.04
CA GLN A 29 22.73 -19.77 16.16
C GLN A 29 22.75 -18.25 16.29
N SER A 30 22.36 -17.56 15.22
CA SER A 30 22.13 -16.13 15.27
C SER A 30 21.21 -15.81 16.46
N PRO A 31 21.48 -14.79 17.29
CA PRO A 31 20.67 -14.44 18.46
C PRO A 31 19.23 -14.01 18.14
N GLY A 32 18.78 -14.13 16.89
CA GLY A 32 17.46 -13.73 16.42
C GLY A 32 16.30 -14.64 16.84
N THR A 33 16.50 -15.54 17.82
CA THR A 33 15.46 -16.41 18.40
C THR A 33 14.53 -15.67 19.37
N TYR A 34 14.41 -14.35 19.26
CA TYR A 34 13.30 -13.61 19.84
C TYR A 34 12.27 -13.48 18.72
N GLU A 35 11.39 -14.46 18.60
CA GLU A 35 10.24 -14.43 17.67
C GLU A 35 9.27 -13.27 17.97
N ASN A 36 9.37 -12.68 19.17
CA ASN A 36 8.61 -11.50 19.54
C ASN A 36 9.26 -10.24 18.97
N ASP A 37 8.73 -9.83 17.82
CA ASP A 37 8.96 -8.53 17.23
C ASP A 37 8.46 -7.42 18.18
N LEU A 38 9.38 -6.84 18.95
CA LEU A 38 9.11 -5.76 19.91
C LEU A 38 8.52 -4.50 19.25
N PHE A 39 8.55 -4.41 17.92
CA PHE A 39 8.05 -3.29 17.14
C PHE A 39 6.78 -3.65 16.33
N ALA A 40 6.15 -4.79 16.62
CA ALA A 40 4.92 -5.20 15.95
C ALA A 40 3.81 -4.14 16.04
N ASP A 41 3.69 -3.49 17.21
CA ASP A 41 2.67 -2.47 17.48
C ASP A 41 3.04 -1.11 16.86
N GLU A 42 4.32 -0.69 16.92
CA GLU A 42 4.80 0.56 16.30
C GLU A 42 4.64 0.56 14.76
N ARG A 43 4.71 -0.62 14.13
CA ARG A 43 4.42 -0.76 12.69
C ARG A 43 2.97 -0.47 12.33
N GLN A 44 2.05 -0.54 13.28
CA GLN A 44 0.65 -0.18 13.08
C GLN A 44 0.43 1.31 13.32
N GLU A 45 1.12 1.90 14.30
CA GLU A 45 1.01 3.34 14.64
C GLU A 45 1.44 4.28 13.51
N GLY A 46 2.28 3.81 12.58
CA GLY A 46 2.67 4.58 11.38
C GLY A 46 1.74 4.45 10.17
N LYS A 47 0.65 3.68 10.24
CA LYS A 47 -0.25 3.49 9.09
C LYS A 47 -1.23 4.66 9.01
N ALA A 48 -1.18 5.39 7.90
CA ALA A 48 -2.19 6.40 7.60
C ALA A 48 -3.58 5.76 7.62
N TYR A 49 -4.50 6.33 8.41
CA TYR A 49 -5.89 5.89 8.49
C TYR A 49 -6.51 5.79 7.09
N ILE A 50 -7.13 4.64 6.80
CA ILE A 50 -7.82 4.34 5.54
C ILE A 50 -9.30 4.19 5.87
N MET A 51 -10.14 5.02 5.27
CA MET A 51 -11.59 4.93 5.45
C MET A 51 -12.13 3.63 4.87
N ASN A 52 -13.09 3.03 5.56
CA ASN A 52 -13.86 1.91 5.05
C ASN A 52 -14.86 2.37 3.96
N ARG A 53 -15.59 1.43 3.34
CA ARG A 53 -16.55 1.76 2.27
C ARG A 53 -17.64 2.71 2.79
N ASP A 54 -18.29 2.39 3.91
CA ASP A 54 -19.44 3.13 4.42
C ASP A 54 -19.03 4.54 4.84
N GLU A 55 -17.88 4.68 5.52
CA GLU A 55 -17.25 5.96 5.84
C GLU A 55 -16.93 6.79 4.58
N CYS A 56 -16.44 6.14 3.51
CA CYS A 56 -16.21 6.81 2.24
C CYS A 56 -17.52 7.27 1.59
N PHE A 57 -18.57 6.46 1.65
CA PHE A 57 -19.88 6.81 1.13
C PHE A 57 -20.48 7.99 1.90
N ASP A 58 -20.43 7.95 3.24
CA ASP A 58 -20.97 9.00 4.11
C ASP A 58 -20.20 10.31 3.99
N GLY A 59 -18.87 10.25 3.99
CA GLY A 59 -18.00 11.42 3.84
C GLY A 59 -17.98 12.02 2.44
N SER A 60 -18.53 11.33 1.44
CA SER A 60 -18.61 11.82 0.06
C SER A 60 -19.91 12.57 -0.20
N GLU A 61 -19.78 13.72 -0.85
CA GLU A 61 -20.91 14.44 -1.45
C GLU A 61 -21.35 13.81 -2.77
N MET A 62 -20.42 13.11 -3.45
CA MET A 62 -20.69 12.41 -4.68
C MET A 62 -19.92 11.10 -4.75
N VAL A 63 -20.61 10.04 -5.15
CA VAL A 63 -20.00 8.72 -5.37
C VAL A 63 -20.36 8.24 -6.77
N LEU A 64 -19.35 7.85 -7.54
CA LEU A 64 -19.51 7.31 -8.90
C LEU A 64 -18.91 5.91 -8.97
N ALA A 65 -19.52 5.02 -9.74
CA ALA A 65 -18.87 3.81 -10.23
C ALA A 65 -18.41 4.04 -11.67
N SER A 66 -17.11 3.98 -11.93
CA SER A 66 -16.53 4.22 -13.25
C SER A 66 -15.31 3.35 -13.51
N SER A 67 -15.21 2.79 -14.72
CA SER A 67 -14.00 2.18 -15.27
C SER A 67 -13.16 3.16 -16.12
N GLY A 68 -13.70 4.34 -16.40
CA GLY A 68 -13.18 5.31 -17.35
C GLY A 68 -12.40 6.46 -16.71
N VAL A 69 -11.66 6.21 -15.63
CA VAL A 69 -10.91 7.24 -14.89
C VAL A 69 -9.45 7.27 -15.34
N LYS A 70 -9.01 8.41 -15.89
CA LYS A 70 -7.64 8.59 -16.38
C LYS A 70 -7.00 9.87 -15.82
N LEU A 71 -5.70 9.85 -15.60
CA LEU A 71 -4.94 11.05 -15.27
C LEU A 71 -4.90 11.99 -16.48
N ALA A 72 -5.38 13.21 -16.30
CA ALA A 72 -5.43 14.23 -17.35
C ALA A 72 -4.23 15.19 -17.28
N ASP A 73 -3.86 15.65 -16.09
CA ASP A 73 -2.74 16.59 -15.89
C ASP A 73 -2.20 16.51 -14.45
N SER A 74 -1.02 17.09 -14.21
CA SER A 74 -0.44 17.24 -12.88
C SER A 74 0.34 18.54 -12.73
N SER A 75 0.29 19.17 -11.56
CA SER A 75 1.07 20.38 -11.26
C SER A 75 2.50 20.11 -10.77
N LYS A 76 3.01 18.88 -10.96
CA LYS A 76 4.33 18.49 -10.46
C LYS A 76 5.40 19.45 -11.00
N GLY A 77 6.12 20.10 -10.09
CA GLY A 77 7.18 21.08 -10.42
C GLY A 77 6.74 22.54 -10.53
N ARG A 78 5.44 22.85 -10.39
CA ARG A 78 4.89 24.23 -10.45
C ARG A 78 4.39 24.73 -9.08
N GLY A 79 4.97 24.23 -7.99
CA GLY A 79 4.56 24.51 -6.62
C GLY A 79 3.78 23.34 -5.98
N LYS A 80 2.66 23.62 -5.31
CA LYS A 80 1.85 22.59 -4.62
C LYS A 80 1.37 21.53 -5.61
N SER A 81 1.78 20.29 -5.38
CA SER A 81 1.41 19.15 -6.21
C SER A 81 -0.07 18.81 -6.08
N PHE A 82 -0.73 18.67 -7.23
CA PHE A 82 -2.06 18.10 -7.38
C PHE A 82 -2.14 17.39 -8.73
N PHE A 83 -3.11 16.50 -8.84
CA PHE A 83 -3.34 15.63 -9.97
C PHE A 83 -4.78 15.82 -10.42
N LEU A 84 -4.98 16.02 -11.72
CA LEU A 84 -6.30 16.15 -12.32
C LEU A 84 -6.66 14.84 -12.99
N TYR A 85 -7.83 14.32 -12.66
CA TYR A 85 -8.36 13.10 -13.22
C TYR A 85 -9.63 13.40 -14.01
N LYS A 86 -9.76 12.78 -15.18
CA LYS A 86 -10.95 12.84 -16.03
C LYS A 86 -11.72 11.54 -15.90
N VAL A 87 -13.01 11.66 -15.60
CA VAL A 87 -13.99 10.57 -15.62
C VAL A 87 -14.73 10.67 -16.94
N SER A 88 -14.52 9.70 -17.82
CA SER A 88 -15.15 9.69 -19.15
C SER A 88 -16.61 9.27 -19.12
N SER A 89 -16.94 8.25 -18.32
CA SER A 89 -18.29 7.72 -18.15
C SER A 89 -18.40 7.03 -16.79
N GLY A 90 -19.59 6.95 -16.23
CA GLY A 90 -19.82 6.24 -14.97
C GLY A 90 -21.26 6.33 -14.50
N LYS A 91 -21.64 5.45 -13.58
CA LYS A 91 -22.95 5.48 -12.92
C LYS A 91 -22.83 6.28 -11.63
N VAL A 92 -23.72 7.26 -11.46
CA VAL A 92 -23.84 8.00 -10.19
C VAL A 92 -24.55 7.10 -9.17
N LEU A 93 -23.93 6.91 -8.01
CA LEU A 93 -24.48 6.13 -6.90
C LEU A 93 -25.02 7.01 -5.78
N LYS A 94 -24.34 8.14 -5.51
CA LYS A 94 -24.75 9.14 -4.53
C LYS A 94 -24.47 10.52 -5.10
N THR A 95 -25.42 11.44 -4.95
CA THR A 95 -25.23 12.87 -5.15
C THR A 95 -26.05 13.61 -4.09
N VAL A 96 -25.44 14.59 -3.41
CA VAL A 96 -26.14 15.45 -2.44
C VAL A 96 -26.81 16.64 -3.15
N ARG A 97 -26.50 16.90 -4.42
CA ARG A 97 -27.14 17.97 -5.21
C ARG A 97 -28.03 17.36 -6.29
N ASP A 98 -29.18 17.99 -6.53
CA ASP A 98 -30.12 17.68 -7.63
C ASP A 98 -29.55 17.94 -9.04
N SER A 99 -28.26 18.26 -9.14
CA SER A 99 -27.60 18.47 -10.42
C SER A 99 -27.22 17.13 -11.03
N ALA A 100 -27.85 16.80 -12.15
CA ALA A 100 -27.40 15.72 -13.03
C ALA A 100 -25.91 15.94 -13.36
N VAL A 101 -25.10 14.90 -13.16
CA VAL A 101 -23.66 14.97 -13.42
C VAL A 101 -23.43 14.76 -14.90
N GLU A 102 -23.09 15.83 -15.59
CA GLU A 102 -22.67 15.74 -17.00
C GLU A 102 -21.28 15.14 -17.11
N MET A 103 -21.16 14.10 -17.93
CA MET A 103 -19.91 13.44 -18.27
C MET A 103 -19.44 13.91 -19.66
N PRO A 104 -18.13 14.08 -19.92
CA PRO A 104 -17.02 13.79 -19.01
C PRO A 104 -16.81 14.89 -17.97
N MET A 105 -16.50 14.49 -16.74
CA MET A 105 -16.17 15.42 -15.66
C MET A 105 -14.72 15.28 -15.20
N MET A 106 -14.22 16.31 -14.50
CA MET A 106 -12.88 16.28 -13.91
C MET A 106 -12.96 16.50 -12.39
N PHE A 107 -12.03 15.87 -11.68
CA PHE A 107 -11.83 16.08 -10.25
C PHE A 107 -10.35 16.22 -9.92
N LEU A 108 -10.08 16.90 -8.81
CA LEU A 108 -8.72 17.14 -8.31
C LEU A 108 -8.38 16.16 -7.20
N SER A 109 -7.18 15.58 -7.25
CA SER A 109 -6.61 14.82 -6.14
C SER A 109 -5.31 15.48 -5.64
N PRO A 110 -5.12 15.65 -4.33
CA PRO A 110 -3.87 16.17 -3.78
C PRO A 110 -2.71 15.17 -3.90
N TYR A 111 -2.99 13.89 -4.11
CA TYR A 111 -1.99 12.83 -4.27
C TYR A 111 -2.28 11.95 -5.49
N LYS A 112 -1.26 11.25 -5.98
CA LYS A 112 -1.39 10.36 -7.14
C LYS A 112 -2.19 9.11 -6.75
N LEU A 113 -3.35 8.93 -7.38
CA LEU A 113 -4.19 7.75 -7.23
C LEU A 113 -3.59 6.56 -7.99
N LYS A 114 -3.53 5.40 -7.33
CA LYS A 114 -3.10 4.13 -7.92
C LYS A 114 -4.28 3.45 -8.61
N ILE A 115 -4.66 3.96 -9.79
CA ILE A 115 -5.77 3.43 -10.59
C ILE A 115 -5.26 2.28 -11.45
N LYS A 116 -5.95 1.14 -11.41
CA LYS A 116 -5.73 0.01 -12.34
C LYS A 116 -6.75 0.12 -13.48
N ASN A 117 -6.29 0.06 -14.72
CA ASN A 117 -7.11 0.38 -15.90
C ASN A 117 -8.22 -0.64 -16.23
N SER A 118 -8.24 -1.81 -15.59
CA SER A 118 -9.13 -2.92 -15.96
C SER A 118 -10.46 -2.96 -15.20
N ASP A 119 -10.51 -2.39 -14.00
CA ASP A 119 -11.61 -2.64 -13.08
C ASP A 119 -12.45 -1.37 -12.91
N SER A 120 -13.78 -1.52 -12.88
CA SER A 120 -14.66 -0.45 -12.41
C SER A 120 -14.24 -0.08 -10.99
N MET A 121 -14.13 1.20 -10.67
CA MET A 121 -13.77 1.68 -9.33
C MET A 121 -14.83 2.63 -8.78
N TYR A 122 -14.90 2.68 -7.45
CA TYR A 122 -15.65 3.72 -6.77
C TYR A 122 -14.82 5.01 -6.73
N VAL A 123 -15.44 6.11 -7.13
CA VAL A 123 -14.86 7.45 -7.11
C VAL A 123 -15.57 8.23 -6.01
N TYR A 124 -14.86 8.46 -4.91
CA TYR A 124 -15.35 9.17 -3.72
C TYR A 124 -14.95 10.63 -3.77
N LEU A 125 -15.94 11.52 -3.86
CA LEU A 125 -15.74 12.93 -4.14
C LEU A 125 -16.39 13.82 -3.07
N LYS A 126 -15.64 14.85 -2.66
CA LYS A 126 -16.09 15.96 -1.83
C LYS A 126 -16.12 17.23 -2.67
N LYS A 127 -16.87 18.27 -2.28
CA LYS A 127 -16.75 19.61 -2.87
C LYS A 127 -15.29 20.07 -2.85
N LEU A 128 -14.86 20.67 -3.96
CA LEU A 128 -13.54 21.27 -4.06
C LEU A 128 -13.44 22.48 -3.12
N GLU A 129 -12.44 22.46 -2.26
CA GLU A 129 -12.11 23.57 -1.36
C GLU A 129 -10.81 24.22 -1.85
N GLY A 130 -10.88 25.50 -2.23
CA GLY A 130 -9.74 26.26 -2.75
C GLY A 130 -9.60 26.23 -4.28
N TYR A 131 -8.35 26.36 -4.77
CA TYR A 131 -7.98 26.30 -6.21
C TYR A 131 -8.75 27.24 -7.16
N ARG A 132 -9.17 28.42 -6.67
CA ARG A 132 -10.08 29.36 -7.35
C ARG A 132 -9.80 29.61 -8.85
N PHE A 133 -8.53 29.71 -9.25
CA PHE A 133 -8.15 29.97 -10.64
C PHE A 133 -8.45 28.77 -11.55
N ILE A 134 -8.07 27.56 -11.14
CA ILE A 134 -8.24 26.34 -11.93
C ILE A 134 -9.71 25.90 -11.94
N THR A 135 -10.43 26.13 -10.83
CA THR A 135 -11.87 25.89 -10.71
C THR A 135 -12.65 26.58 -11.83
N LYS A 136 -12.33 27.84 -12.13
CA LYS A 136 -13.00 28.60 -13.21
C LYS A 136 -12.55 28.15 -14.61
N GLU A 137 -11.25 27.95 -14.82
CA GLU A 137 -10.71 27.62 -16.14
C GLU A 137 -11.06 26.19 -16.61
N ARG A 138 -11.20 25.25 -15.68
CA ARG A 138 -11.42 23.82 -15.98
C ARG A 138 -12.76 23.29 -15.45
N ASN A 139 -13.64 24.16 -14.94
CA ASN A 139 -14.94 23.80 -14.38
C ASN A 139 -14.86 22.68 -13.31
N LEU A 140 -13.86 22.74 -12.44
CA LEU A 140 -13.65 21.74 -11.39
C LEU A 140 -14.58 22.01 -10.21
N LYS A 141 -15.45 21.04 -9.90
CA LYS A 141 -16.41 21.15 -8.78
C LYS A 141 -16.06 20.28 -7.59
N TYR A 142 -15.30 19.21 -7.84
CA TYR A 142 -15.06 18.14 -6.88
C TYR A 142 -13.57 17.85 -6.68
N GLN A 143 -13.26 17.38 -5.48
CA GLN A 143 -11.96 16.86 -5.10
C GLN A 143 -12.09 15.44 -4.55
N TRP A 144 -11.02 14.66 -4.68
CA TRP A 144 -10.92 13.33 -4.11
C TRP A 144 -11.04 13.37 -2.58
N LEU A 145 -11.81 12.45 -2.00
CA LEU A 145 -11.97 12.36 -0.56
C LEU A 145 -10.64 11.98 0.11
N LYS A 146 -10.20 12.78 1.09
CA LYS A 146 -8.98 12.50 1.85
C LYS A 146 -9.16 11.18 2.61
N ALA A 147 -8.14 10.32 2.58
CA ALA A 147 -8.16 8.97 3.17
C ALA A 147 -9.06 7.93 2.48
N ALA A 148 -9.75 8.27 1.37
CA ALA A 148 -10.49 7.28 0.59
C ALA A 148 -9.53 6.39 -0.23
N PRO A 149 -9.60 5.05 -0.09
CA PRO A 149 -8.83 4.14 -0.92
C PRO A 149 -9.46 4.00 -2.32
N VAL A 150 -8.66 3.53 -3.27
CA VAL A 150 -9.14 3.16 -4.61
C VAL A 150 -9.76 1.76 -4.51
N TYR A 151 -11.07 1.69 -4.23
CA TYR A 151 -11.81 0.44 -4.23
C TYR A 151 -12.21 0.05 -5.65
N SER A 152 -11.87 -1.18 -6.07
CA SER A 152 -12.52 -1.80 -7.22
C SER A 152 -13.95 -2.20 -6.84
N VAL A 153 -14.88 -1.94 -7.76
CA VAL A 153 -16.23 -2.47 -7.74
C VAL A 153 -16.07 -3.96 -8.03
N LYS A 154 -16.16 -4.80 -7.00
CA LYS A 154 -16.35 -6.23 -7.20
C LYS A 154 -17.71 -6.37 -7.88
N ALA A 155 -17.74 -7.02 -9.04
CA ALA A 155 -19.00 -7.49 -9.59
C ALA A 155 -19.56 -8.50 -8.58
N ASP A 156 -20.68 -8.18 -7.94
CA ASP A 156 -21.44 -9.17 -7.19
C ASP A 156 -21.78 -10.29 -8.18
N LYS A 157 -21.31 -11.50 -7.87
CA LYS A 157 -21.71 -12.73 -8.55
C LYS A 157 -22.96 -13.27 -7.89
#